data_AF-A0AAD9AL46-F1
#
_entry.id   AF-A0AAD9AL46-F1
#
_cell.length_a   1.000
_cell.length_b   1.000
_cell.length_c   1.000
_cell.angle_alpha   90.00
_cell.angle_beta   90.00
_cell.angle_gamma   90.00
#
_symmetry.space_group_name_H-M   'P 1'
#
loop_
_entity.id
_entity.type
_entity.pdbx_description
1 polymer ?
#
loop_
_entity_poly.entity_id
_entity_poly.type
_entity_poly.pdbx_seq_one_letter_code
_entity_poly.pdbx_strand_id
1 'polypeptide(L)'
;MNATTLPRSLARNLYRRAFRPILQTNNAIRARSHLSPLVTRSFATTTQYLKMSDADYAAFLDKANQDPNEGYAKPAATKKGEFKAQDEGVEVPKAIQDVLKEDKVYVSDADEPFVGVALAWDEGGKGLPDEVEFAQLIQHPDPENADVELQDPVDWDANGDYKDIIEAVRKAGKGNDVRVYVVPKGGVRTEYWLVTTEGKGKGAKLVGVKALSVES
;
A
#
# COMPACT_ATOMS: atom_id res chain seq x y z
N MET A 1 30.74 -1.44 50.97
CA MET A 1 31.15 -2.85 51.23
C MET A 1 29.87 -3.66 51.29
N ASN A 2 29.51 -4.65 50.48
CA ASN A 2 30.02 -5.40 49.32
C ASN A 2 28.72 -5.86 48.58
N ALA A 3 28.54 -5.64 47.28
CA ALA A 3 28.98 -6.47 46.15
C ALA A 3 28.29 -7.85 46.03
N THR A 4 27.68 -8.08 44.85
CA THR A 4 27.58 -9.36 44.10
C THR A 4 26.53 -10.37 44.63
N THR A 5 25.72 -11.14 43.88
CA THR A 5 25.80 -11.70 42.51
C THR A 5 24.42 -12.28 42.14
N LEU A 6 23.99 -12.19 40.88
CA LEU A 6 22.95 -13.05 40.26
C LEU A 6 23.50 -14.46 39.98
N PRO A 7 22.63 -15.46 39.75
CA PRO A 7 22.82 -16.23 38.53
C PRO A 7 21.55 -16.46 37.70
N ARG A 8 21.83 -16.58 36.41
CA ARG A 8 20.99 -16.81 35.23
C ARG A 8 20.81 -18.33 35.03
N SER A 9 19.61 -18.80 34.69
CA SER A 9 19.34 -20.12 34.10
C SER A 9 17.97 -20.05 33.42
N LEU A 10 17.86 -19.84 32.10
CA LEU A 10 17.94 -20.79 30.98
C LEU A 10 17.15 -22.10 31.19
N ALA A 11 15.83 -22.03 30.95
CA ALA A 11 15.04 -23.21 30.60
C ALA A 11 14.50 -23.05 29.16
N ARG A 12 15.13 -23.79 28.22
CA ARG A 12 14.61 -24.02 26.88
C ARG A 12 13.56 -25.13 26.99
N ASN A 13 12.31 -24.84 26.63
CA ASN A 13 11.29 -25.88 26.48
C ASN A 13 11.18 -26.32 25.02
N LEU A 14 11.64 -27.55 24.80
CA LEU A 14 11.55 -28.32 23.57
C LEU A 14 10.14 -28.92 23.46
N TYR A 15 9.31 -28.42 22.54
CA TYR A 15 8.13 -29.15 22.09
C TYR A 15 8.48 -30.03 20.89
N ARG A 16 8.87 -31.27 21.18
CA ARG A 16 8.75 -32.39 20.24
C ARG A 16 7.29 -32.88 20.26
N ARG A 17 6.56 -32.72 19.17
CA ARG A 17 5.35 -33.51 18.90
C ARG A 17 5.63 -34.52 17.80
N ALA A 18 5.29 -35.76 18.11
CA ALA A 18 5.67 -36.96 17.42
C ALA A 18 4.89 -37.18 16.12
N PHE A 19 5.62 -37.59 15.09
CA PHE A 19 5.12 -38.30 13.91
C PHE A 19 4.55 -39.67 14.31
N ARG A 20 3.39 -40.03 13.76
CA ARG A 20 2.98 -41.42 13.55
C ARG A 20 2.48 -41.58 12.11
N PRO A 21 2.98 -42.56 11.34
CA PRO A 21 2.47 -42.88 10.02
C PRO A 21 1.32 -43.88 10.11
N ILE A 22 0.32 -43.77 9.24
CA ILE A 22 -0.66 -44.81 8.98
C ILE A 22 -0.50 -45.24 7.51
N LEU A 23 -0.13 -46.51 7.34
CA LEU A 23 -0.17 -47.27 6.09
C LEU A 23 -1.46 -48.08 6.06
N GLN A 24 -2.22 -47.99 4.96
CA GLN A 24 -3.07 -49.03 4.33
C GLN A 24 -4.01 -48.33 3.34
N THR A 25 -4.38 -48.81 2.15
CA THR A 25 -3.99 -49.90 1.24
C THR A 25 -4.77 -49.63 -0.04
N ASN A 26 -4.17 -49.99 -1.18
CA ASN A 26 -4.79 -50.50 -2.41
C ASN A 26 -6.27 -50.22 -2.69
N ASN A 27 -6.53 -49.48 -3.76
CA ASN A 27 -7.58 -49.89 -4.69
C ASN A 27 -7.12 -49.68 -6.14
N ALA A 28 -6.98 -50.80 -6.84
CA ALA A 28 -6.84 -50.86 -8.29
C ALA A 28 -8.22 -50.69 -8.96
N ILE A 29 -8.23 -50.65 -10.30
CA ILE A 29 -9.39 -50.63 -11.21
C ILE A 29 -9.86 -49.18 -11.46
N ARG A 30 -9.80 -48.59 -12.66
CA ARG A 30 -9.92 -49.13 -14.03
C ARG A 30 -9.39 -48.08 -15.02
N ALA A 31 -8.51 -48.47 -15.94
CA ALA A 31 -8.31 -47.73 -17.17
C ALA A 31 -9.62 -47.76 -17.99
N ARG A 32 -10.21 -46.58 -18.25
CA ARG A 32 -11.14 -46.40 -19.35
C ARG A 32 -10.51 -45.43 -20.33
N SER A 33 -10.01 -45.98 -21.41
CA SER A 33 -9.71 -45.28 -22.65
C SER A 33 -11.01 -44.71 -23.22
N HIS A 34 -11.24 -43.42 -23.02
CA HIS A 34 -12.15 -42.63 -23.85
C HIS A 34 -11.27 -41.80 -24.79
N LEU A 35 -11.09 -42.34 -26.00
CA LEU A 35 -10.58 -41.60 -27.15
C LEU A 35 -11.61 -40.52 -27.49
N SER A 36 -11.34 -39.28 -27.09
CA SER A 36 -12.02 -38.12 -27.67
C SER A 36 -11.54 -37.94 -29.11
N PRO A 37 -12.41 -37.79 -30.11
CA PRO A 37 -11.98 -37.41 -31.44
C PRO A 37 -11.40 -35.99 -31.38
N LEU A 38 -10.15 -35.86 -31.82
CA LEU A 38 -9.48 -34.59 -32.10
C LEU A 38 -10.28 -33.88 -33.20
N VAL A 39 -11.07 -32.88 -32.83
CA VAL A 39 -11.60 -31.90 -33.78
C VAL A 39 -10.43 -30.99 -34.14
N THR A 40 -9.77 -31.31 -35.25
CA THR A 40 -8.80 -30.41 -35.89
C THR A 40 -9.56 -29.18 -36.37
N ARG A 41 -9.62 -28.13 -35.55
CA ARG A 41 -9.97 -26.78 -36.03
C ARG A 41 -8.81 -26.30 -36.88
N SER A 42 -9.01 -26.31 -38.19
CA SER A 42 -8.17 -25.62 -39.15
C SER A 42 -8.22 -24.12 -38.83
N PHE A 43 -7.19 -23.60 -38.17
CA PHE A 43 -6.96 -22.16 -38.16
C PHE A 43 -6.37 -21.80 -39.52
N ALA A 44 -7.21 -21.24 -40.39
CA ALA A 44 -6.71 -20.53 -41.55
C ALA A 44 -5.97 -19.30 -41.03
N THR A 45 -4.64 -19.39 -40.93
CA THR A 45 -3.78 -18.23 -40.74
C THR A 45 -3.84 -17.42 -42.02
N THR A 46 -4.84 -16.55 -42.14
CA THR A 46 -4.73 -15.41 -43.03
C THR A 46 -3.62 -14.56 -42.43
N THR A 47 -2.42 -14.71 -42.97
CA THR A 47 -1.37 -13.71 -42.82
C THR A 47 -1.91 -12.47 -43.53
N GLN A 48 -2.65 -11.62 -42.82
CA GLN A 48 -2.86 -10.26 -43.27
C GLN A 48 -1.48 -9.63 -43.32
N TYR A 49 -0.92 -9.56 -44.52
CA TYR A 49 0.21 -8.71 -44.80
C TYR A 49 -0.27 -7.28 -44.52
N LEU A 50 -0.07 -6.79 -43.30
CA LEU A 50 -0.22 -5.37 -43.00
C LEU A 50 0.81 -4.64 -43.86
N LYS A 51 0.38 -4.13 -45.02
CA LYS A 51 1.06 -2.98 -45.62
C LYS A 51 0.85 -1.82 -44.66
N MET A 52 1.74 -1.67 -43.68
CA MET A 52 1.97 -0.36 -43.10
C MET A 52 2.40 0.53 -44.25
N SER A 53 1.66 1.60 -44.49
CA SER A 53 2.11 2.62 -45.41
C SER A 53 3.34 3.31 -44.82
N ASP A 54 4.20 3.89 -45.64
CA ASP A 54 5.34 4.68 -45.14
C ASP A 54 4.86 5.81 -44.19
N ALA A 55 3.61 6.26 -44.35
CA ALA A 55 2.96 7.19 -43.43
C ALA A 55 2.70 6.58 -42.04
N ASP A 56 2.31 5.31 -41.95
CA ASP A 56 2.13 4.61 -40.67
C ASP A 56 3.47 4.35 -39.97
N TYR A 57 4.53 4.11 -40.74
CA TYR A 57 5.89 3.97 -40.20
C TYR A 57 6.46 5.30 -39.71
N ALA A 58 6.23 6.39 -40.46
CA ALA A 58 6.59 7.73 -40.04
C ALA A 58 5.83 8.16 -38.77
N ALA A 59 4.53 7.85 -38.68
CA ALA A 59 3.74 8.13 -37.49
C ALA A 59 4.23 7.35 -36.26
N PHE A 60 4.75 6.13 -36.43
CA PHE A 60 5.37 5.37 -35.34
C PHE A 60 6.70 6.01 -34.89
N LEU A 61 7.54 6.44 -35.82
CA LEU A 61 8.80 7.14 -35.50
C LEU A 61 8.54 8.48 -34.81
N ASP A 62 7.59 9.27 -35.31
CA ASP A 62 7.20 10.54 -34.70
C ASP A 62 6.64 10.32 -33.29
N LYS A 63 5.82 9.29 -33.10
CA LYS A 63 5.29 8.91 -31.78
C LYS A 63 6.37 8.43 -30.80
N ALA A 64 7.47 7.84 -31.30
CA ALA A 64 8.61 7.43 -30.48
C ALA A 64 9.55 8.61 -30.14
N ASN A 65 9.54 9.67 -30.94
CA ASN A 65 10.31 10.89 -30.72
C ASN A 65 9.52 11.95 -29.93
N GLN A 66 8.24 11.71 -29.62
CA GLN A 66 7.51 12.55 -28.67
C GLN A 66 8.16 12.44 -27.29
N ASP A 67 8.41 13.61 -26.71
CA ASP A 67 9.05 13.76 -25.40
C ASP A 67 8.33 12.89 -24.35
N PRO A 68 9.02 11.99 -23.63
CA PRO A 68 8.42 11.19 -22.56
C PRO A 68 7.73 12.03 -21.49
N ASN A 69 8.04 13.34 -21.44
CA ASN A 69 7.43 14.30 -20.52
C ASN A 69 5.95 14.62 -20.84
N GLU A 70 5.44 14.30 -22.04
CA GLU A 70 3.99 14.35 -22.33
C GLU A 70 3.23 13.17 -21.72
N GLY A 71 3.92 12.10 -21.33
CA GLY A 71 3.38 10.97 -20.56
C GLY A 71 3.29 11.23 -19.06
N TYR A 72 3.98 12.25 -18.55
CA TYR A 72 3.78 12.76 -17.20
C TYR A 72 2.58 13.69 -17.20
N ALA A 73 1.39 13.10 -17.26
CA ALA A 73 0.18 13.81 -16.89
C ALA A 73 0.39 14.41 -15.50
N LYS A 74 0.45 15.75 -15.42
CA LYS A 74 0.19 16.46 -14.17
C LYS A 74 -1.09 15.86 -13.58
N PRO A 75 -1.11 15.41 -12.32
CA PRO A 75 -2.32 14.85 -11.73
C PRO A 75 -3.31 16.00 -11.54
N ALA A 76 -4.18 16.20 -12.53
CA ALA A 76 -5.28 17.14 -12.47
C ALA A 76 -6.57 16.39 -12.76
N ALA A 77 -7.48 16.50 -11.80
CA ALA A 77 -8.88 16.08 -11.80
C ALA A 77 -9.15 14.58 -11.59
N THR A 78 -9.30 14.24 -10.30
CA THR A 78 -10.24 13.25 -9.77
C THR A 78 -10.28 11.91 -10.51
N LYS A 79 -9.25 11.08 -10.27
CA LYS A 79 -9.40 9.64 -10.49
C LYS A 79 -10.58 9.17 -9.66
N LYS A 80 -11.62 8.63 -10.31
CA LYS A 80 -12.70 7.89 -9.63
C LYS A 80 -12.04 6.85 -8.71
N GLY A 81 -12.10 7.08 -7.41
CA GLY A 81 -11.53 6.20 -6.40
C GLY A 81 -10.19 6.62 -5.79
N GLU A 82 -9.63 7.79 -6.07
CA GLU A 82 -8.48 8.30 -5.29
C GLU A 82 -8.95 9.18 -4.14
N PHE A 83 -8.50 8.83 -2.93
CA PHE A 83 -8.84 9.52 -1.69
C PHE A 83 -8.12 10.86 -1.58
N LYS A 84 -8.78 11.82 -0.93
CA LYS A 84 -8.23 13.16 -0.72
C LYS A 84 -7.07 13.09 0.27
N ALA A 85 -5.87 13.45 -0.19
CA ALA A 85 -4.65 13.45 0.62
C ALA A 85 -4.20 14.84 1.08
N GLN A 86 -4.57 15.90 0.35
CA GLN A 86 -4.17 17.26 0.68
C GLN A 86 -5.34 18.24 0.53
N ASP A 87 -5.49 19.12 1.52
CA ASP A 87 -6.43 20.23 1.54
C ASP A 87 -5.82 21.50 0.91
N GLU A 88 -6.65 22.27 0.21
CA GLU A 88 -6.26 23.55 -0.36
C GLU A 88 -5.85 24.53 0.75
N GLY A 89 -4.59 24.99 0.72
CA GLY A 89 -4.02 25.90 1.72
C GLY A 89 -3.41 25.22 2.95
N VAL A 90 -3.37 23.89 3.00
CA VAL A 90 -2.65 23.14 4.03
C VAL A 90 -1.36 22.57 3.41
N GLU A 91 -0.22 23.08 3.88
CA GLU A 91 1.08 22.62 3.42
C GLU A 91 1.56 21.42 4.24
N VAL A 92 2.19 20.47 3.56
CA VAL A 92 2.88 19.33 4.19
C VAL A 92 4.08 19.86 4.98
N PRO A 93 4.26 19.50 6.26
CA PRO A 93 5.41 19.94 7.05
C PRO A 93 6.76 19.57 6.44
N LYS A 94 7.75 20.45 6.59
CA LYS A 94 9.09 20.28 6.01
C LYS A 94 9.76 18.94 6.37
N ALA A 95 9.56 18.46 7.61
CA ALA A 95 10.12 17.18 8.05
C ALA A 95 9.64 16.01 7.18
N ILE A 96 8.38 16.02 6.76
CA ILE A 96 7.81 15.00 5.87
C ILE A 96 8.29 15.23 4.43
N GLN A 97 8.30 16.47 3.96
CA GLN A 97 8.81 16.80 2.62
C GLN A 97 10.26 16.36 2.39
N ASP A 98 11.09 16.43 3.43
CA ASP A 98 12.50 16.04 3.33
C ASP A 98 12.63 14.52 3.13
N VAL A 99 11.86 13.69 3.84
CA VAL A 99 11.87 12.24 3.65
C VAL A 99 11.23 11.82 2.31
N LEU A 100 10.20 12.53 1.86
CA LEU A 100 9.60 12.28 0.54
C LEU A 100 10.55 12.52 -0.64
N LYS A 101 11.67 13.26 -0.44
CA LYS A 101 12.70 13.47 -1.48
C LYS A 101 13.71 12.33 -1.54
N GLU A 102 13.71 11.39 -0.60
CA GLU A 102 14.70 10.31 -0.53
C GLU A 102 14.40 9.15 -1.50
N ASP A 103 13.54 9.37 -2.50
CA ASP A 103 13.09 8.40 -3.52
C ASP A 103 12.66 7.04 -2.94
N LYS A 104 12.18 7.04 -1.69
CA LYS A 104 11.77 5.84 -0.97
C LYS A 104 10.40 5.37 -1.44
N VAL A 105 10.27 4.07 -1.64
CA VAL A 105 9.02 3.41 -2.06
C VAL A 105 8.53 2.45 -0.98
N TYR A 106 7.23 2.26 -0.94
CA TYR A 106 6.60 1.22 -0.15
C TYR A 106 6.66 -0.10 -0.92
N VAL A 107 7.26 -1.11 -0.29
CA VAL A 107 7.56 -2.40 -0.93
C VAL A 107 6.28 -3.24 -0.93
N SER A 108 5.72 -3.41 -2.11
CA SER A 108 4.55 -4.26 -2.39
C SER A 108 4.69 -4.82 -3.81
N ASP A 109 3.69 -5.49 -4.37
CA ASP A 109 3.77 -6.03 -5.75
C ASP A 109 3.98 -4.91 -6.81
N ALA A 110 3.66 -3.66 -6.49
CA ALA A 110 3.72 -2.52 -7.41
C ALA A 110 4.77 -1.44 -7.05
N ASP A 111 5.52 -1.58 -5.95
CA ASP A 111 6.53 -0.60 -5.49
C ASP A 111 6.10 0.88 -5.62
N GLU A 112 5.14 1.30 -4.80
CA GLU A 112 4.51 2.62 -4.91
C GLU A 112 5.23 3.68 -4.07
N PRO A 113 5.38 4.93 -4.56
CA PRO A 113 6.01 6.00 -3.80
C PRO A 113 5.13 6.48 -2.64
N PHE A 114 5.77 7.06 -1.62
CA PHE A 114 5.05 7.78 -0.57
C PHE A 114 4.54 9.13 -1.09
N VAL A 115 3.35 9.52 -0.62
CA VAL A 115 2.71 10.80 -0.94
C VAL A 115 2.46 11.56 0.36
N GLY A 116 2.75 12.86 0.38
CA GLY A 116 2.50 13.71 1.54
C GLY A 116 1.01 13.92 1.80
N VAL A 117 0.64 13.92 3.08
CA VAL A 117 -0.73 14.13 3.54
C VAL A 117 -0.78 15.41 4.37
N ALA A 118 -1.76 16.25 4.09
CA ALA A 118 -2.01 17.49 4.82
C ALA A 118 -3.50 17.87 4.72
N LEU A 119 -4.29 17.46 5.71
CA LEU A 119 -5.74 17.68 5.76
C LEU A 119 -6.10 18.63 6.90
N ALA A 120 -7.14 19.44 6.71
CA ALA A 120 -7.68 20.29 7.77
C ALA A 120 -8.42 19.44 8.79
N TRP A 121 -8.10 19.57 10.09
CA TRP A 121 -8.70 18.75 11.13
C TRP A 121 -9.08 19.56 12.37
N ASP A 122 -10.32 19.45 12.83
CA ASP A 122 -10.69 19.96 14.16
C ASP A 122 -10.57 18.83 15.17
N GLU A 123 -9.49 18.87 15.93
CA GLU A 123 -9.25 17.90 17.01
C GLU A 123 -10.37 17.96 18.04
N GLY A 124 -11.00 19.12 18.30
CA GLY A 124 -12.04 19.25 19.31
C GLY A 124 -11.66 18.75 20.72
N GLY A 125 -10.36 18.52 20.97
CA GLY A 125 -9.83 17.88 22.19
C GLY A 125 -9.82 16.34 22.18
N LYS A 126 -10.19 15.68 21.07
CA LYS A 126 -10.25 14.21 20.94
C LYS A 126 -8.95 13.56 20.46
N GLY A 127 -8.06 14.31 19.82
CA GLY A 127 -6.84 13.79 19.21
C GLY A 127 -7.00 13.44 17.73
N LEU A 128 -6.46 12.29 17.36
CA LEU A 128 -6.56 11.73 16.02
C LEU A 128 -8.00 11.31 15.68
N PRO A 129 -8.42 11.39 14.40
CA PRO A 129 -9.74 10.93 13.97
C PRO A 129 -9.94 9.43 14.23
N ASP A 130 -11.19 9.04 14.44
CA ASP A 130 -11.57 7.62 14.39
C ASP A 130 -11.65 7.10 12.93
N GLU A 131 -12.03 5.83 12.75
CA GLU A 131 -12.13 5.18 11.44
C GLU A 131 -13.11 5.91 10.50
N VAL A 132 -14.28 6.28 11.02
CA VAL A 132 -15.38 6.86 10.23
C VAL A 132 -15.09 8.33 9.92
N GLU A 133 -14.61 9.09 10.90
CA GLU A 133 -14.19 10.48 10.76
C GLU A 133 -13.02 10.60 9.79
N PHE A 134 -12.07 9.66 9.84
CA PHE A 134 -10.98 9.60 8.87
C PHE A 134 -11.49 9.30 7.46
N ALA A 135 -12.41 8.34 7.31
CA ALA A 135 -13.04 8.05 6.04
C ALA A 135 -13.81 9.27 5.48
N GLN A 136 -14.47 10.06 6.33
CA GLN A 136 -15.13 11.32 5.93
C GLN A 136 -14.11 12.38 5.47
N LEU A 137 -13.00 12.52 6.19
CA LEU A 137 -11.90 13.45 5.87
C LEU A 137 -11.32 13.21 4.48
N ILE A 138 -11.07 11.94 4.15
CA ILE A 138 -10.51 11.54 2.85
C ILE A 138 -11.55 11.51 1.72
N GLN A 139 -12.80 11.89 2.01
CA GLN A 139 -13.95 11.85 1.10
C GLN A 139 -14.26 10.45 0.56
N HIS A 140 -14.21 9.44 1.44
CA HIS A 140 -14.64 8.09 1.10
C HIS A 140 -16.11 8.09 0.65
N PRO A 141 -16.48 7.36 -0.42
CA PRO A 141 -17.86 7.34 -0.92
C PRO A 141 -18.88 6.78 0.08
N ASP A 142 -18.44 5.89 0.97
CA ASP A 142 -19.23 5.33 2.05
C ASP A 142 -18.37 5.25 3.33
N PRO A 143 -18.35 6.29 4.18
CA PRO A 143 -17.49 6.34 5.35
C PRO A 143 -17.80 5.31 6.44
N GLU A 144 -19.07 4.89 6.55
CA GLU A 144 -19.51 3.94 7.59
C GLU A 144 -19.10 2.50 7.23
N ASN A 145 -19.04 2.18 5.94
CA ASN A 145 -18.62 0.87 5.42
C ASN A 145 -17.27 0.96 4.69
N ALA A 146 -16.39 1.88 5.11
CA ALA A 146 -15.08 2.05 4.51
C ALA A 146 -14.06 0.98 4.90
N ASP A 147 -14.42 0.10 5.86
CA ASP A 147 -13.57 -0.98 6.40
C ASP A 147 -12.16 -0.48 6.79
N VAL A 148 -12.08 0.76 7.29
CA VAL A 148 -10.83 1.37 7.74
C VAL A 148 -10.39 0.70 9.04
N GLU A 149 -9.15 0.24 9.10
CA GLU A 149 -8.56 -0.35 10.30
C GLU A 149 -7.48 0.57 10.88
N LEU A 150 -7.40 0.63 12.22
CA LEU A 150 -6.37 1.37 12.94
C LEU A 150 -5.25 0.42 13.35
N GLN A 151 -4.03 0.75 12.95
CA GLN A 151 -2.83 -0.02 13.27
C GLN A 151 -1.78 0.87 13.95
N ASP A 152 -0.98 0.29 14.84
CA ASP A 152 0.17 0.97 15.45
C ASP A 152 1.32 1.07 14.43
N PRO A 153 2.05 2.20 14.34
CA PRO A 153 3.21 2.33 13.46
C PRO A 153 4.27 1.24 13.64
N VAL A 154 4.46 0.73 14.86
CA VAL A 154 5.44 -0.32 15.15
C VAL A 154 4.98 -1.69 14.62
N ASP A 155 3.68 -1.95 14.66
CA ASP A 155 3.10 -3.19 14.13
C ASP A 155 3.06 -3.16 12.59
N TRP A 156 2.80 -1.99 12.01
CA TRP A 156 2.82 -1.78 10.56
C TRP A 156 4.23 -1.92 9.97
N ASP A 157 5.24 -1.33 10.63
CA ASP A 157 6.66 -1.44 10.26
C ASP A 157 7.41 -2.42 11.16
N ALA A 158 6.93 -3.67 11.21
CA ALA A 158 7.52 -4.71 12.08
C ALA A 158 9.00 -4.99 11.78
N ASN A 159 9.43 -4.80 10.52
CA ASN A 159 10.82 -4.96 10.10
C ASN A 159 11.68 -3.72 10.43
N GLY A 160 11.05 -2.56 10.64
CA GLY A 160 11.73 -1.32 10.95
C GLY A 160 12.39 -0.66 9.74
N ASP A 161 11.88 -0.92 8.54
CA ASP A 161 12.39 -0.41 7.27
C ASP A 161 11.95 1.04 7.04
N TYR A 162 10.89 1.51 7.70
CA TYR A 162 10.24 2.82 7.53
C TYR A 162 10.34 3.72 8.77
N LYS A 163 11.32 3.47 9.65
CA LYS A 163 11.56 4.25 10.88
C LYS A 163 11.77 5.74 10.64
N ASP A 164 12.53 6.09 9.61
CA ASP A 164 12.75 7.45 9.13
C ASP A 164 11.43 8.19 8.81
N ILE A 165 10.50 7.50 8.14
CA ILE A 165 9.17 8.02 7.83
C ILE A 165 8.38 8.25 9.13
N ILE A 166 8.37 7.25 10.02
CA ILE A 166 7.67 7.35 11.32
C ILE A 166 8.23 8.50 12.17
N GLU A 167 9.55 8.66 12.20
CA GLU A 167 10.21 9.75 12.91
C GLU A 167 9.89 11.11 12.30
N ALA A 168 9.87 11.22 10.98
CA ALA A 168 9.51 12.46 10.29
C ALA A 168 8.06 12.88 10.57
N VAL A 169 7.12 11.93 10.54
CA VAL A 169 5.72 12.18 10.91
C VAL A 169 5.63 12.59 12.38
N ARG A 170 6.26 11.86 13.29
CA ARG A 170 6.29 12.22 14.73
C ARG A 170 6.87 13.62 14.98
N LYS A 171 7.93 13.99 14.24
CA LYS A 171 8.55 15.31 14.31
C LYS A 171 7.61 16.40 13.80
N ALA A 172 6.85 16.14 12.73
CA ALA A 172 5.82 17.04 12.23
C ALA A 172 4.71 17.28 13.28
N GLY A 173 4.29 16.24 13.99
CA GLY A 173 3.33 16.33 15.10
C GLY A 173 3.90 16.88 16.41
N LYS A 174 5.18 17.30 16.45
CA LYS A 174 5.87 17.79 17.67
C LYS A 174 5.79 16.81 18.86
N GLY A 175 5.83 15.51 18.57
CA GLY A 175 5.75 14.45 19.58
C GLY A 175 4.33 14.00 19.92
N ASN A 176 3.31 14.45 19.17
CA ASN A 176 1.98 13.86 19.22
C ASN A 176 1.99 12.40 18.76
N ASP A 177 0.92 11.68 19.08
CA ASP A 177 0.74 10.29 18.68
C ASP A 177 0.70 10.15 17.14
N VAL A 178 1.23 9.05 16.66
CA VAL A 178 1.23 8.68 15.24
C VAL A 178 0.39 7.41 15.10
N ARG A 179 -0.47 7.35 14.09
CA ARG A 179 -1.32 6.20 13.81
C ARG A 179 -1.28 5.84 12.34
N VAL A 180 -1.43 4.55 12.04
CA VAL A 180 -1.62 4.05 10.68
C VAL A 180 -3.10 3.75 10.47
N TYR A 181 -3.68 4.33 9.41
CA TYR A 181 -5.01 3.97 8.92
C TYR A 181 -4.84 3.10 7.69
N VAL A 182 -5.39 1.90 7.75
CA VAL A 182 -5.38 0.93 6.65
C VAL A 182 -6.72 1.07 5.93
N VAL A 183 -6.70 1.59 4.70
CA VAL A 183 -7.92 1.90 3.94
C VAL A 183 -8.00 1.00 2.71
N PRO A 184 -8.94 0.05 2.65
CA PRO A 184 -9.12 -0.79 1.48
C PRO A 184 -9.65 0.04 0.30
N LYS A 185 -9.06 -0.16 -0.89
CA LYS A 185 -9.44 0.53 -2.14
C LYS A 185 -10.18 -0.41 -3.12
N GLY A 186 -10.52 -1.60 -2.64
CA GLY A 186 -11.16 -2.67 -3.41
C GLY A 186 -10.18 -3.56 -4.15
N GLY A 187 -10.57 -4.82 -4.34
CA GLY A 187 -9.71 -5.84 -4.96
C GLY A 187 -8.50 -6.15 -4.08
N VAL A 188 -7.32 -6.05 -4.67
CA VAL A 188 -6.01 -6.33 -4.05
C VAL A 188 -5.29 -5.06 -3.57
N ARG A 189 -6.00 -3.94 -3.46
CA ARG A 189 -5.39 -2.62 -3.21
C ARG A 189 -5.75 -2.09 -1.83
N THR A 190 -4.74 -1.64 -1.11
CA THR A 190 -4.87 -1.06 0.23
C THR A 190 -4.03 0.21 0.31
N GLU A 191 -4.58 1.31 0.82
CA GLU A 191 -3.82 2.53 1.11
C GLU A 191 -3.48 2.58 2.60
N TYR A 192 -2.19 2.68 2.91
CA TYR A 192 -1.69 2.88 4.26
C TYR A 192 -1.45 4.37 4.49
N TRP A 193 -2.05 4.92 5.55
CA TRP A 193 -1.96 6.33 5.89
C TRP A 193 -1.31 6.49 7.26
N LEU A 194 -0.07 6.93 7.29
CA LEU A 194 0.66 7.20 8.52
C LEU A 194 0.55 8.69 8.86
N VAL A 195 -0.26 9.02 9.86
CA VAL A 195 -0.63 10.41 10.16
C VAL A 195 -0.51 10.76 11.64
N THR A 196 -0.35 12.05 11.89
CA THR A 196 -0.34 12.67 13.21
C THR A 196 -1.11 13.99 13.17
N THR A 197 -1.45 14.54 14.34
CA THR A 197 -2.00 15.89 14.44
C THR A 197 -0.88 16.92 14.60
N GLU A 198 -0.92 17.99 13.81
CA GLU A 198 -0.11 19.19 14.02
C GLU A 198 -1.00 20.32 14.57
N GLY A 199 -0.58 20.93 15.69
CA GLY A 199 -1.36 21.95 16.37
C GLY A 199 -2.34 21.36 17.38
N LYS A 200 -3.29 22.18 17.87
CA LYS A 200 -4.31 21.77 18.84
C LYS A 200 -5.64 22.49 18.58
N GLY A 201 -6.75 21.80 18.85
CA GLY A 201 -8.11 22.36 18.76
C GLY A 201 -8.55 22.69 17.33
N LYS A 202 -9.28 23.79 17.15
CA LYS A 202 -9.94 24.17 15.87
C LYS A 202 -9.00 24.53 14.71
N GLY A 203 -7.71 24.70 14.99
CA GLY A 203 -6.68 24.98 14.00
C GLY A 203 -5.72 23.81 13.80
N ALA A 204 -6.06 22.63 14.32
CA ALA A 204 -5.25 21.45 14.11
C ALA A 204 -5.29 21.03 12.63
N LYS A 205 -4.29 20.24 12.25
CA LYS A 205 -4.12 19.71 10.90
C LYS A 205 -3.72 18.27 11.04
N LEU A 206 -4.22 17.42 10.16
CA LEU A 206 -3.76 16.05 10.05
C LEU A 206 -2.65 16.02 9.02
N VAL A 207 -1.44 15.65 9.44
CA VAL A 207 -0.25 15.66 8.59
C VAL A 207 0.43 14.31 8.63
N GLY A 208 0.99 13.88 7.51
CA GLY A 208 1.59 12.55 7.43
C GLY A 208 2.04 12.15 6.05
N VAL A 209 2.11 10.85 5.82
CA VAL A 209 2.33 10.25 4.51
C VAL A 209 1.29 9.18 4.22
N LYS A 210 1.09 8.88 2.95
CA LYS A 210 0.35 7.70 2.51
C LYS A 210 1.15 6.91 1.49
N ALA A 211 0.88 5.62 1.41
CA ALA A 211 1.38 4.75 0.35
C ALA A 211 0.28 3.79 -0.13
N LEU A 212 0.31 3.46 -1.41
CA LEU A 212 -0.56 2.43 -1.98
C LEU A 212 0.16 1.08 -1.92
N SER A 213 -0.56 0.03 -1.58
CA SER A 213 -0.09 -1.35 -1.64
C SER A 213 -0.95 -2.15 -2.60
N VAL A 214 -0.31 -3.04 -3.36
CA VAL A 214 -0.95 -4.04 -4.20
C VAL A 214 -0.52 -5.42 -3.72
N GLU A 215 -1.48 -6.28 -3.38
CA GLU A 215 -1.26 -7.60 -2.78
C GLU A 215 -2.00 -8.69 -3.58
N SER A 216 -1.31 -9.27 -4.57
CA SER A 216 -1.85 -10.33 -5.45
C SER A 216 -1.42 -11.74 -5.05
#